data_AF-A0A5N5GDI5-F1
#
_entry.id   AF-A0A5N5GDI5-F1
#
_cell.length_a   1.000
_cell.length_b   1.000
_cell.length_c   1.000
_cell.angle_alpha   90.00
_cell.angle_beta   90.00
_cell.angle_gamma   90.00
#
_symmetry.space_group_name_H-M   'P 1'
#
loop_
_entity.id
_entity.type
_entity.pdbx_description
1 polymer ?
#
loop_
_entity_poly.entity_id
_entity_poly.type
_entity_poly.pdbx_seq_one_letter_code
_entity_poly.pdbx_strand_id
1 'polypeptide(L)'
;MQVEEPINIFLSHDWLVGITDCGDWKELVWEKPDFKQEVQERSLGSKPVAQLLEKLKPPYWFSAHLHCKFAARVQHGEDGSVANFLALDNYLAGRKFLQLVC
;
A
#
# COMPACT_ATOMS: atom_id res chain seq x y z
N MET A 1 -7.81 11.51 17.73
CA MET A 1 -8.67 10.58 16.96
C MET A 1 -8.83 9.35 17.81
N GLN A 2 -10.05 9.08 18.28
CA GLN A 2 -10.35 7.93 19.13
C GLN A 2 -11.20 6.99 18.29
N VAL A 3 -10.69 5.78 18.07
CA VAL A 3 -11.36 4.73 17.31
C VAL A 3 -11.82 3.72 18.37
N GLU A 4 -13.12 3.47 18.43
CA GLU A 4 -13.72 2.63 19.49
C GLU A 4 -13.78 1.14 19.09
N GLU A 5 -13.75 0.85 17.78
CA GLU A 5 -13.88 -0.51 17.22
C GLU A 5 -12.68 -0.87 16.31
N PRO A 6 -12.32 -2.15 16.18
CA PRO A 6 -11.23 -2.57 15.30
C PRO A 6 -11.52 -2.23 13.82
N ILE A 7 -10.57 -1.56 13.15
CA ILE A 7 -10.71 -1.16 11.75
C ILE A 7 -10.39 -2.35 10.85
N ASN A 8 -11.36 -2.79 10.04
CA ASN A 8 -11.13 -3.88 9.08
C ASN A 8 -10.53 -3.41 7.75
N ILE A 9 -10.90 -2.20 7.30
CA ILE A 9 -10.46 -1.64 6.02
C ILE A 9 -10.01 -0.21 6.25
N PHE A 10 -8.81 0.11 5.76
CA PHE A 10 -8.30 1.47 5.74
C PHE A 10 -8.06 1.95 4.32
N LEU A 11 -8.44 3.20 4.05
CA LEU A 11 -8.25 3.86 2.75
C LEU A 11 -7.31 5.06 2.93
N SER A 12 -6.26 5.13 2.15
CA SER A 12 -5.41 6.31 2.03
C SER A 12 -5.30 6.76 0.58
N HIS A 13 -5.05 8.04 0.36
CA HIS A 13 -4.67 8.50 -0.98
C HIS A 13 -3.23 8.08 -1.28
N ASP A 14 -2.30 8.51 -0.42
CA ASP A 14 -0.87 8.24 -0.56
C ASP A 14 -0.51 6.83 -0.08
N TRP A 15 0.60 6.32 -0.60
CA TRP A 15 1.19 5.06 -0.17
C TRP A 15 1.93 5.24 1.15
N LEU A 16 2.19 4.13 1.84
CA LEU A 16 3.05 4.14 3.02
C LEU A 16 4.52 4.15 2.59
N VAL A 17 5.34 4.92 3.30
CA VAL A 17 6.78 4.85 3.07
C VAL A 17 7.31 3.44 3.36
N GLY A 18 8.17 2.92 2.49
CA GLY A 18 8.75 1.58 2.63
C GLY A 18 7.82 0.41 2.26
N ILE A 19 6.59 0.68 1.81
CA ILE A 19 5.65 -0.39 1.41
C ILE A 19 6.19 -1.24 0.25
N THR A 20 7.06 -0.67 -0.56
CA THR A 20 7.70 -1.34 -1.69
C THR A 20 8.62 -2.49 -1.26
N ASP A 21 9.15 -2.43 -0.04
CA ASP A 21 9.96 -3.53 0.52
C ASP A 21 9.11 -4.77 0.86
N CYS A 22 7.80 -4.59 0.96
CA CYS A 22 6.82 -5.63 1.31
C CYS A 22 6.11 -6.22 0.07
N GLY A 23 6.54 -5.87 -1.15
CA GLY A 23 6.00 -6.36 -2.41
C GLY A 23 7.09 -6.49 -3.49
N ASP A 24 6.68 -6.72 -4.74
CA ASP A 24 7.63 -6.82 -5.86
C ASP A 24 8.03 -5.44 -6.38
N TRP A 25 8.98 -4.80 -5.70
CA TRP A 25 9.49 -3.51 -6.14
C TRP A 25 10.20 -3.56 -7.51
N LYS A 26 10.68 -4.73 -7.94
CA LYS A 26 11.35 -4.87 -9.24
C LYS A 26 10.32 -4.77 -10.36
N GLU A 27 9.16 -5.41 -10.20
CA GLU A 27 8.02 -5.25 -11.11
C GLU A 27 7.56 -3.78 -11.16
N LEU A 28 7.43 -3.14 -10.00
CA LEU A 28 7.06 -1.72 -9.91
C LEU A 28 8.02 -0.82 -10.70
N VAL A 29 9.33 -1.00 -10.51
CA VAL A 29 10.36 -0.20 -11.20
C VAL A 29 10.48 -0.58 -12.69
N TRP A 30 10.15 -1.81 -13.06
CA TRP A 30 10.08 -2.21 -14.46
C TRP A 30 8.92 -1.50 -15.18
N GLU A 31 7.76 -1.39 -14.55
CA GLU A 31 6.62 -0.63 -15.09
C GLU A 31 6.82 0.89 -15.02
N LYS A 32 7.43 1.40 -13.93
CA LYS A 32 7.69 2.82 -13.67
C LYS A 32 9.15 3.04 -13.26
N PRO A 33 10.08 3.15 -14.22
CA PRO A 33 11.51 3.34 -13.95
C PRO A 33 11.84 4.57 -13.12
N ASP A 34 11.02 5.63 -13.20
CA ASP A 34 11.19 6.88 -12.47
C ASP A 34 11.17 6.68 -10.95
N PHE A 35 10.46 5.65 -10.46
CA PHE A 35 10.40 5.34 -9.03
C PHE A 35 11.65 4.64 -8.49
N LYS A 36 12.61 4.24 -9.35
CA LYS A 36 13.79 3.47 -8.93
C LYS A 36 14.57 4.16 -7.81
N GLN A 37 14.83 5.46 -7.95
CA GLN A 37 15.59 6.22 -6.96
C GLN A 37 14.80 6.34 -5.66
N GLU A 38 13.53 6.73 -5.73
CA GLU A 38 12.67 6.92 -4.55
C GLU A 38 12.43 5.63 -3.76
N VAL A 39 12.33 4.49 -4.47
CA VAL A 39 12.25 3.15 -3.85
C VAL A 39 13.55 2.82 -3.13
N GLN A 40 14.71 3.07 -3.75
CA GLN A 40 16.02 2.79 -3.14
C GLN A 40 16.31 3.67 -1.92
N GLU A 41 15.90 4.94 -1.98
CA GLU A 41 16.06 5.90 -0.88
C GLU A 41 14.98 5.76 0.20
N ARG A 42 13.96 4.91 -0.03
CA ARG A 42 12.78 4.77 0.84
C ARG A 42 12.10 6.11 1.10
N SER A 43 11.99 6.93 0.05
CA SER A 43 11.33 8.24 0.08
C SER A 43 9.97 8.22 -0.61
N LEU A 44 9.63 7.17 -1.36
CA LEU A 44 8.32 6.99 -1.98
C LEU A 44 7.22 6.78 -0.91
N GLY A 45 6.22 7.66 -0.90
CA GLY A 45 5.06 7.57 0.00
C GLY A 45 5.16 8.46 1.25
N SER A 46 4.26 8.22 2.20
CA SER A 46 3.99 9.13 3.32
C SER A 46 4.35 8.50 4.67
N LYS A 47 5.21 9.19 5.44
CA LYS A 47 5.63 8.77 6.80
C LYS A 47 4.45 8.74 7.80
N PRO A 48 3.56 9.76 7.86
CA PRO A 48 2.39 9.70 8.74
C PRO A 48 1.48 8.51 8.45
N VAL A 49 1.32 8.15 7.17
CA VAL A 49 0.49 7.02 6.75
C VAL A 49 1.09 5.70 7.26
N ALA A 50 2.40 5.51 7.14
CA ALA A 50 3.10 4.35 7.72
C ALA A 50 2.92 4.26 9.24
N GLN A 51 2.97 5.39 9.95
CA GLN A 51 2.72 5.41 11.41
C GLN A 51 1.27 5.02 11.77
N LEU A 52 0.30 5.30 10.89
CA LEU A 52 -1.09 4.87 11.10
C LEU A 52 -1.24 3.37 10.91
N LEU A 53 -0.54 2.76 9.96
CA LEU A 53 -0.56 1.31 9.75
C LEU A 53 -0.06 0.56 11.00
N GLU A 54 1.04 1.00 11.61
CA GLU A 54 1.56 0.39 12.83
C GLU A 54 0.61 0.51 14.04
N LYS A 55 -0.18 1.58 14.09
CA LYS A 55 -1.13 1.83 15.19
C LYS A 55 -2.46 1.10 15.02
N LEU A 56 -3.00 1.10 13.80
CA LEU A 56 -4.34 0.63 13.51
C LEU A 56 -4.36 -0.84 13.07
N LYS A 57 -3.27 -1.32 12.46
CA LYS A 57 -3.06 -2.69 11.96
C LYS A 57 -4.30 -3.31 11.27
N PRO A 58 -4.96 -2.59 10.33
CA PRO A 58 -6.12 -3.14 9.65
C PRO A 58 -5.68 -4.32 8.76
N PRO A 59 -6.50 -5.37 8.61
CA PRO A 59 -6.19 -6.50 7.74
C PRO A 59 -6.16 -6.11 6.24
N TYR A 60 -6.82 -5.02 5.86
CA TYR A 60 -6.83 -4.50 4.50
C TYR A 60 -6.50 -3.00 4.45
N TRP A 61 -5.58 -2.64 3.57
CA TRP A 61 -5.17 -1.27 3.28
C TRP A 61 -5.22 -0.99 1.79
N PHE A 62 -5.96 0.03 1.38
CA PHE A 62 -6.03 0.43 -0.02
C PHE A 62 -5.45 1.84 -0.22
N SER A 63 -4.66 2.00 -1.28
CA SER A 63 -4.07 3.28 -1.66
C SER A 63 -4.27 3.61 -3.14
N ALA A 64 -4.06 4.88 -3.49
CA ALA A 64 -4.15 5.37 -4.85
C ALA A 64 -2.91 6.23 -5.19
N HIS A 65 -3.10 7.36 -5.86
CA HIS A 65 -2.10 8.38 -6.18
C HIS A 65 -1.07 8.04 -7.26
N LEU A 66 -0.35 6.92 -7.15
CA LEU A 66 0.81 6.65 -8.01
C LEU A 66 0.47 6.07 -9.40
N HIS A 67 -0.81 5.92 -9.72
CA HIS A 67 -1.31 5.45 -11.02
C HIS A 67 -0.58 4.19 -11.51
N CYS A 68 -0.47 3.21 -10.61
CA CYS A 68 0.00 1.85 -10.86
C CYS A 68 -0.66 0.90 -9.87
N LYS A 69 -0.83 -0.35 -10.29
CA LYS A 69 -1.28 -1.41 -9.40
C LYS A 69 -0.08 -1.94 -8.63
N PHE A 70 -0.20 -2.07 -7.32
CA PHE A 70 0.84 -2.68 -6.50
C PHE A 70 0.23 -3.42 -5.33
N ALA A 71 0.72 -4.63 -5.09
CA ALA A 71 0.26 -5.46 -3.98
C ALA A 71 1.44 -5.76 -3.05
N ALA A 72 1.20 -5.65 -1.76
CA ALA A 72 2.18 -5.93 -0.73
C ALA A 72 1.53 -6.58 0.49
N ARG A 73 2.34 -7.28 1.29
CA ARG A 73 1.91 -7.85 2.57
C ARG A 73 2.84 -7.38 3.68
N VAL A 74 2.27 -6.64 4.62
CA VAL A 74 3.00 -6.14 5.78
C VAL A 74 2.73 -7.07 6.96
N GLN A 75 3.78 -7.71 7.47
CA GLN A 75 3.72 -8.49 8.70
C GLN A 75 4.02 -7.58 9.88
N HIS A 76 3.08 -7.46 10.80
CA HIS A 76 3.30 -6.81 12.09
C HIS A 76 3.98 -7.82 13.02
N GLY A 77 5.05 -7.37 13.69
CA GLY A 77 5.94 -8.24 14.45
C GLY A 77 5.26 -9.07 15.53
N GLU A 78 4.97 -8.45 16.69
CA GLU A 78 4.70 -9.17 17.95
C GLU A 78 3.39 -9.98 17.96
N ASP A 79 2.42 -9.60 17.15
CA ASP A 79 1.09 -10.21 17.08
C ASP A 79 0.88 -11.08 15.83
N GLY A 80 1.85 -11.10 14.91
CA GLY A 80 1.75 -11.84 13.65
C GLY A 80 0.61 -11.39 12.74
N SER A 81 0.00 -10.23 13.02
CA SER A 81 -1.08 -9.69 12.20
C SER A 81 -0.54 -9.27 10.83
N VAL A 82 -1.33 -9.49 9.79
CA VAL A 82 -0.93 -9.20 8.41
C VAL A 82 -1.89 -8.19 7.81
N ALA A 83 -1.34 -7.08 7.34
CA ALA A 83 -2.07 -6.12 6.53
C ALA A 83 -1.81 -6.42 5.04
N ASN A 84 -2.89 -6.68 4.30
CA ASN A 84 -2.83 -6.79 2.85
C ASN A 84 -2.97 -5.39 2.26
N PHE A 85 -1.92 -4.93 1.58
CA PHE A 85 -1.88 -3.64 0.92
C PHE A 85 -2.18 -3.79 -0.57
N LEU A 86 -3.08 -2.97 -1.09
CA LEU A 86 -3.37 -2.88 -2.51
C LEU A 86 -3.45 -1.42 -2.96
N ALA A 87 -2.53 -1.02 -3.82
CA ALA A 87 -2.65 0.20 -4.59
C ALA A 87 -3.41 -0.04 -5.89
N LEU A 88 -4.35 0.85 -6.18
CA LEU A 88 -5.18 0.80 -7.39
C LEU A 88 -4.64 1.75 -8.45
N ASP A 89 -4.73 1.30 -9.70
CA ASP A 89 -4.38 2.08 -10.88
C ASP A 89 -5.56 2.93 -11.37
N ASN A 90 -5.29 3.93 -12.21
CA ASN A 90 -6.31 4.72 -12.86
C ASN A 90 -7.19 3.88 -13.78
N TYR A 91 -8.44 4.31 -13.86
CA TYR A 91 -9.41 3.81 -14.82
C TYR A 91 -9.04 4.27 -16.23
N LEU A 92 -8.24 3.44 -16.93
CA LEU A 92 -7.90 3.62 -18.34
C LEU A 92 -8.41 2.41 -19.14
N ALA A 93 -8.82 2.66 -20.39
CA ALA A 93 -9.31 1.62 -21.29
C ALA A 93 -8.28 0.48 -21.42
N GLY A 94 -8.74 -0.77 -21.25
CA GLY A 94 -7.90 -1.97 -21.34
C GLY A 94 -7.16 -2.37 -20.05
N ARG A 95 -7.28 -1.62 -18.94
CA ARG A 95 -6.71 -2.02 -17.65
C ARG A 95 -7.74 -2.70 -16.74
N LYS A 96 -7.28 -3.63 -15.90
CA LYS A 96 -8.12 -4.29 -14.89
C LYS A 96 -8.33 -3.33 -13.71
N PHE A 97 -9.53 -2.77 -13.59
CA PHE A 97 -9.84 -1.73 -12.59
C PHE A 97 -10.82 -2.18 -11.49
N LEU A 98 -11.51 -3.31 -11.66
CA LEU A 98 -12.46 -3.87 -10.69
C LEU A 98 -12.05 -5.28 -10.30
N GLN A 99 -11.94 -5.53 -9.00
CA GLN A 99 -11.69 -6.85 -8.43
C GLN A 99 -12.80 -7.14 -7.42
N LEU A 100 -13.69 -8.08 -7.75
CA LEU A 100 -14.62 -8.64 -6.77
C LEU A 100 -13.87 -9.67 -5.94
N VAL A 101 -13.94 -9.53 -4.62
CA VAL A 101 -13.45 -10.50 -3.65
C VAL A 101 -14.69 -11.15 -3.04
N CYS A 102 -14.90 -12.41 -3.38
CA CYS A 102 -16.03 -13.23 -2.94
C CYS A 102 -15.67 -14.07 -1.71
#